data_AF-A0A8X6YFM4-F1
#
_entry.id   AF-A0A8X6YFM4-F1
#
_cell.length_a   1.000
_cell.length_b   1.000
_cell.length_c   1.000
_cell.angle_alpha   90.00
_cell.angle_beta   90.00
_cell.angle_gamma   90.00
#
_symmetry.space_group_name_H-M   'P 1'
#
loop_
_entity.id
_entity.type
_entity.pdbx_description
1 polymer ?
#
loop_
_entity_poly.entity_id
_entity_poly.type
_entity_poly.pdbx_seq_one_letter_code
_entity_poly.pdbx_strand_id
1 'polypeptide(L)'
;MGSIMAGPSKRPTGTPRPKDEILKHAKHFFDQYFSSIKRMNSPSHVRRWKEIVSEVDSTGTYELKETELVYGAKLAWRNAPRCIGRIQWSKLQVFDARYVSTTREMFDAICNHIKYATNKGNIRSAITIFPQRTDGLHDFRVWNSQLIMYAGYKQEDGSIIGDPANTDFTELCQKLGWKGQCKKWDLLPLVLSANGHDPQVFDLPEDLVLRVPITHPKYPWFEDLDIEWYALPAVSSMLFDVGGIEFPAAPFNGWYMVTEIGARDLCDPHRFNILEVI
;
A
#
# COMPACT_ATOMS: atom_id res chain seq x y z
N MET A 1 -21.95 -6.01 12.90
CA MET A 1 -21.11 -6.23 11.69
C MET A 1 -19.60 -6.35 12.01
N GLY A 2 -19.18 -6.80 13.20
CA GLY A 2 -17.76 -6.80 13.59
C GLY A 2 -16.87 -7.81 12.84
N SER A 3 -17.46 -8.86 12.27
CA SER A 3 -16.78 -9.90 11.48
C SER A 3 -16.72 -9.62 9.97
N ILE A 4 -17.27 -8.49 9.51
CA ILE A 4 -17.26 -8.15 8.08
C ILE A 4 -15.85 -7.69 7.66
N MET A 5 -15.30 -8.33 6.63
CA MET A 5 -13.93 -8.06 6.15
C MET A 5 -13.80 -6.67 5.51
N ALA A 6 -14.68 -6.32 4.58
CA ALA A 6 -14.73 -5.01 3.93
C ALA A 6 -16.07 -4.33 4.23
N GLY A 7 -16.02 -3.17 4.89
CA GLY A 7 -17.21 -2.36 5.13
C GLY A 7 -17.56 -1.48 3.93
N PRO A 8 -18.81 -1.01 3.83
CA PRO A 8 -19.20 -0.08 2.78
C PRO A 8 -18.42 1.23 2.92
N SER A 9 -17.99 1.81 1.80
CA SER A 9 -17.49 3.17 1.76
C SER A 9 -18.62 4.15 2.10
N LYS A 10 -18.32 5.20 2.87
CA LYS A 10 -19.29 6.25 3.21
C LYS A 10 -19.58 7.21 2.05
N ARG A 11 -18.69 7.24 1.06
CA ARG A 11 -18.80 8.07 -0.16
C ARG A 11 -18.61 7.21 -1.41
N PRO A 12 -19.26 7.57 -2.54
CA PRO A 12 -18.92 6.97 -3.83
C PRO A 12 -17.43 7.12 -4.12
N THR A 13 -16.88 6.14 -4.86
CA THR A 13 -15.46 6.15 -5.24
C THR A 13 -15.14 7.41 -6.03
N GLY A 14 -14.03 8.06 -5.70
CA GLY A 14 -13.56 9.27 -6.37
C GLY A 14 -14.21 10.56 -5.86
N THR A 15 -15.34 10.54 -5.14
CA THR A 15 -15.99 11.79 -4.72
C THR A 15 -15.13 12.58 -3.71
N PRO A 16 -14.72 13.83 -4.03
CA PRO A 16 -13.97 14.67 -3.11
C PRO A 16 -14.75 14.99 -1.84
N ARG A 17 -14.02 15.31 -0.77
CA ARG A 17 -14.60 15.70 0.51
C ARG A 17 -15.13 17.15 0.45
N PRO A 18 -16.34 17.43 0.95
CA PRO A 18 -16.83 18.80 1.09
C PRO A 18 -15.93 19.67 1.97
N LYS A 19 -15.86 20.98 1.70
CA LYS A 19 -14.97 21.93 2.39
C LYS A 19 -15.17 21.94 3.92
N ASP A 20 -16.41 21.88 4.37
CA ASP A 20 -16.77 21.87 5.80
C ASP A 20 -16.27 20.60 6.51
N GLU A 21 -16.35 19.44 5.84
CA GLU A 21 -15.77 18.20 6.35
C GLU A 21 -14.23 18.24 6.36
N ILE A 22 -13.60 18.81 5.32
CA ILE A 22 -12.14 19.01 5.27
C ILE A 22 -11.72 19.85 6.48
N LEU A 23 -12.33 21.02 6.69
CA LEU A 23 -11.97 21.92 7.79
C LEU A 23 -12.20 21.26 9.16
N LYS A 24 -13.29 20.50 9.34
CA LYS A 24 -13.54 19.76 10.58
C LYS A 24 -12.44 18.75 10.87
N HIS A 25 -12.04 17.96 9.87
CA HIS A 25 -11.00 16.94 10.04
C HIS A 25 -9.61 17.57 10.18
N ALA A 26 -9.32 18.63 9.43
CA ALA A 26 -8.09 19.40 9.53
C ALA A 26 -7.94 19.97 10.95
N LYS A 27 -8.99 20.60 11.48
CA LYS A 27 -8.96 21.16 12.84
C LYS A 27 -8.56 20.12 13.88
N HIS A 28 -9.21 18.96 13.84
CA HIS A 28 -8.91 17.86 14.76
C HIS A 28 -7.47 17.35 14.60
N PHE A 29 -7.01 17.16 13.37
CA PHE A 29 -5.65 16.72 13.08
C PHE A 29 -4.59 17.72 13.57
N PHE A 30 -4.78 19.01 13.31
CA PHE A 30 -3.83 20.04 13.69
C PHE A 30 -3.78 20.27 15.20
N ASP A 31 -4.92 20.19 15.89
CA ASP A 31 -4.94 20.21 17.36
C ASP A 31 -4.13 19.03 17.93
N GLN A 32 -4.24 17.83 17.35
CA GLN A 32 -3.42 16.68 17.74
C GLN A 32 -1.92 16.88 17.42
N TYR A 33 -1.59 17.34 16.21
CA TYR A 33 -0.22 17.59 15.78
C TYR A 33 0.46 18.61 16.70
N PHE A 34 -0.14 19.77 16.90
CA PHE A 34 0.44 20.81 17.76
C PHE A 34 0.49 20.41 19.24
N SER A 35 -0.45 19.58 19.71
CA SER A 35 -0.36 18.97 21.04
C SER A 35 0.84 18.04 21.16
N SER A 36 1.10 17.19 20.15
CA SER A 36 2.22 16.24 20.17
C SER A 36 3.60 16.90 20.28
N ILE A 37 3.75 18.10 19.71
CA ILE A 37 4.99 18.89 19.76
C ILE A 37 4.98 19.96 20.86
N LYS A 38 4.01 19.89 21.80
CA LYS A 38 3.84 20.83 22.94
C LYS A 38 3.74 22.31 22.50
N ARG A 39 3.07 22.57 21.38
CA ARG A 39 2.85 23.92 20.81
C ARG A 39 1.38 24.24 20.57
N MET A 40 0.49 23.55 21.29
CA MET A 40 -0.94 23.83 21.27
C MET A 40 -1.19 25.29 21.66
N ASN A 41 -2.11 25.97 20.96
CA ASN A 41 -2.43 27.40 21.12
C ASN A 41 -1.26 28.39 20.95
N SER A 42 -0.11 27.94 20.44
CA SER A 42 0.99 28.84 20.10
C SER A 42 0.63 29.77 18.93
N PRO A 43 1.34 30.91 18.74
CA PRO A 43 1.16 31.76 17.56
C PRO A 43 1.33 31.00 16.24
N SER A 44 2.24 30.02 16.19
CA SER A 44 2.41 29.16 15.01
C SER A 44 1.22 28.26 14.75
N HIS A 45 0.57 27.74 15.80
CA HIS A 45 -0.66 26.96 15.66
C HIS A 45 -1.80 27.83 15.09
N VAL A 46 -2.02 29.01 15.67
CA VAL A 46 -3.06 29.94 15.23
C VAL A 46 -2.82 30.39 13.78
N ARG A 47 -1.58 30.70 13.42
CA ARG A 47 -1.22 31.06 12.03
C ARG A 47 -1.48 29.90 11.07
N ARG A 48 -1.01 28.69 11.38
CA ARG A 48 -1.22 27.52 10.51
C ARG A 48 -2.69 27.23 10.30
N TRP A 49 -3.53 27.36 11.33
CA TRP A 49 -4.97 27.22 11.18
C TRP A 49 -5.58 28.26 10.22
N LYS A 50 -5.16 29.53 10.31
CA LYS A 50 -5.61 30.58 9.38
C LYS A 50 -5.15 30.31 7.94
N GLU A 51 -3.93 29.82 7.75
CA GLU A 51 -3.40 29.40 6.44
C GLU A 51 -4.32 28.33 5.81
N ILE A 52 -4.63 27.27 6.56
CA ILE A 52 -5.48 26.15 6.08
C ILE A 52 -6.88 26.63 5.71
N VAL A 53 -7.53 27.43 6.56
CA VAL A 53 -8.86 27.97 6.27
C VAL A 53 -8.84 28.78 4.98
N SER A 54 -7.87 29.69 4.84
CA SER A 54 -7.72 30.52 3.64
C SER A 54 -7.45 29.69 2.38
N GLU A 55 -6.67 28.61 2.48
CA GLU A 55 -6.36 27.72 1.37
C GLU A 55 -7.61 26.93 0.95
N VAL A 56 -8.35 26.33 1.89
CA VAL A 56 -9.59 25.60 1.60
C VAL A 56 -10.67 26.52 1.03
N ASP A 57 -10.78 27.74 1.53
CA ASP A 57 -11.75 28.71 1.01
C ASP A 57 -11.43 29.07 -0.44
N SER A 58 -10.15 29.28 -0.77
CA SER A 58 -9.70 29.71 -2.10
C SER A 58 -9.58 28.58 -3.14
N THR A 59 -9.06 27.42 -2.77
CA THR A 59 -8.76 26.31 -3.70
C THR A 59 -9.68 25.11 -3.54
N GLY A 60 -10.40 25.02 -2.42
CA GLY A 60 -11.23 23.87 -2.07
C GLY A 60 -10.51 22.76 -1.28
N THR A 61 -9.20 22.86 -1.12
CA THR A 61 -8.38 21.91 -0.34
C THR A 61 -7.20 22.64 0.34
N TYR A 62 -6.30 21.91 0.98
CA TYR A 62 -5.03 22.46 1.46
C TYR A 62 -3.89 21.43 1.34
N GLU A 63 -2.66 21.90 1.37
CA GLU A 63 -1.46 21.07 1.36
C GLU A 63 -0.84 20.89 2.76
N LEU A 64 -0.47 19.65 3.08
CA LEU A 64 0.29 19.34 4.29
C LEU A 64 1.77 19.76 4.13
N LYS A 65 2.37 20.27 5.20
CA LYS A 65 3.83 20.40 5.29
C LYS A 65 4.44 19.01 5.52
N GLU A 66 5.70 18.81 5.11
CA GLU A 66 6.38 17.51 5.25
C GLU A 66 6.33 16.96 6.69
N THR A 67 6.56 17.80 7.69
CA THR A 67 6.49 17.38 9.11
C THR A 67 5.09 16.94 9.54
N GLU A 68 4.06 17.54 8.95
CA GLU A 68 2.65 17.20 9.20
C GLU A 68 2.32 15.86 8.51
N LEU A 69 2.79 15.67 7.28
CA LEU A 69 2.65 14.41 6.53
C LEU A 69 3.31 13.24 7.26
N VAL A 70 4.56 13.42 7.74
CA VAL A 70 5.30 12.42 8.51
C VAL A 70 4.56 12.04 9.80
N TYR A 71 4.06 13.04 10.53
CA TYR A 71 3.27 12.80 11.73
C TYR A 71 1.97 12.03 11.41
N GLY A 72 1.26 12.46 10.37
CA GLY A 72 0.03 11.85 9.91
C GLY A 72 0.19 10.38 9.54
N ALA A 73 1.22 10.04 8.76
CA ALA A 73 1.48 8.67 8.33
C ALA A 73 1.76 7.73 9.52
N LYS A 74 2.60 8.18 10.47
CA LYS A 74 2.89 7.43 11.70
C LYS A 74 1.64 7.26 12.58
N LEU A 75 0.84 8.32 12.71
CA LEU A 75 -0.40 8.29 13.48
C LEU A 75 -1.44 7.37 12.83
N ALA A 76 -1.56 7.36 11.50
CA ALA A 76 -2.45 6.44 10.79
C ALA A 76 -2.08 4.98 11.05
N TRP A 77 -0.79 4.63 11.02
CA TRP A 77 -0.34 3.29 11.40
C TRP A 77 -0.67 2.97 12.87
N ARG A 78 -0.38 3.90 13.80
CA ARG A 78 -0.76 3.74 15.22
C ARG A 78 -2.26 3.47 15.40
N ASN A 79 -3.09 4.06 14.54
CA ASN A 79 -4.53 3.94 14.60
C ASN A 79 -5.10 2.76 13.78
N ALA A 80 -4.28 1.99 13.06
CA ALA A 80 -4.74 0.86 12.25
C ALA A 80 -5.19 -0.32 13.15
N PRO A 81 -6.51 -0.55 13.35
CA PRO A 81 -6.99 -1.46 14.41
C PRO A 81 -6.68 -2.92 14.11
N ARG A 82 -6.47 -3.27 12.84
CA ARG A 82 -6.14 -4.62 12.37
C ARG A 82 -4.64 -4.91 12.32
N CYS A 83 -3.78 -3.92 12.59
CA CYS A 83 -2.34 -4.11 12.57
C CYS A 83 -1.84 -4.53 13.96
N ILE A 84 -1.26 -5.73 14.06
CA ILE A 84 -0.64 -6.23 15.29
C ILE A 84 0.73 -5.59 15.57
N GLY A 85 1.49 -5.23 14.51
CA GLY A 85 2.84 -4.65 14.58
C GLY A 85 2.93 -3.18 15.04
N ARG A 86 1.86 -2.63 15.63
CA ARG A 86 1.75 -1.19 15.94
C ARG A 86 2.76 -0.66 16.95
N ILE A 87 3.47 -1.50 17.70
CA ILE A 87 4.55 -1.04 18.60
C ILE A 87 5.65 -0.28 17.85
N GLN A 88 5.81 -0.55 16.55
CA GLN A 88 6.82 0.07 15.69
C GLN A 88 6.38 1.40 15.05
N TRP A 89 5.16 1.87 15.34
CA TRP A 89 4.51 3.00 14.64
C TRP A 89 5.36 4.27 14.49
N SER A 90 6.26 4.54 15.45
CA SER A 90 7.11 5.72 15.43
C SER A 90 8.34 5.60 14.51
N LYS A 91 8.71 4.37 14.11
CA LYS A 91 9.84 4.02 13.24
C LYS A 91 9.37 3.71 11.82
N LEU A 92 8.85 4.74 11.16
CA LEU A 92 8.40 4.68 9.77
C LEU A 92 9.19 5.68 8.93
N GLN A 93 9.81 5.21 7.85
CA GLN A 93 10.35 6.08 6.80
C GLN A 93 9.21 6.58 5.92
N VAL A 94 9.19 7.87 5.62
CA VAL A 94 8.20 8.47 4.73
C VAL A 94 8.93 9.00 3.50
N PHE A 95 8.54 8.55 2.32
CA PHE A 95 8.98 9.10 1.05
C PHE A 95 7.89 10.03 0.53
N ASP A 96 8.19 11.32 0.47
CA ASP A 96 7.30 12.33 -0.09
C ASP A 96 7.42 12.31 -1.62
N ALA A 97 6.43 11.70 -2.28
CA ALA A 97 6.33 11.60 -3.74
C ALA A 97 5.13 12.40 -4.26
N ARG A 98 4.65 13.40 -3.50
CA ARG A 98 3.49 14.24 -3.88
C ARG A 98 3.73 15.12 -5.10
N TYR A 99 4.97 15.22 -5.57
CA TYR A 99 5.37 16.01 -6.73
C TYR A 99 5.52 15.17 -8.01
N VAL A 100 5.27 13.85 -7.93
CA VAL A 100 5.24 12.95 -9.07
C VAL A 100 4.05 13.27 -9.96
N SER A 101 4.26 13.22 -11.28
CA SER A 101 3.27 13.55 -12.31
C SER A 101 2.96 12.40 -13.26
N THR A 102 3.86 11.42 -13.37
CA THR A 102 3.73 10.31 -14.34
C THR A 102 3.76 8.93 -13.69
N THR A 103 3.23 7.93 -14.39
CA THR A 103 3.30 6.52 -14.02
C THR A 103 4.75 6.01 -13.94
N ARG A 104 5.65 6.53 -14.79
CA ARG A 104 7.08 6.20 -14.75
C ARG A 104 7.73 6.68 -13.46
N GLU A 105 7.49 7.93 -13.09
CA GLU A 105 7.98 8.49 -11.82
C GLU A 105 7.38 7.76 -10.61
N MET A 106 6.11 7.31 -10.69
CA MET A 106 5.52 6.44 -9.66
C MET A 106 6.28 5.12 -9.54
N PHE A 107 6.55 4.47 -10.67
CA PHE A 107 7.29 3.22 -10.71
C PHE A 107 8.71 3.37 -10.13
N ASP A 108 9.41 4.46 -10.47
CA ASP A 108 10.74 4.76 -9.93
C ASP A 108 10.70 4.99 -8.42
N ALA A 109 9.71 5.71 -7.92
CA ALA A 109 9.49 5.91 -6.49
C ALA A 109 9.18 4.59 -5.76
N ILE A 110 8.42 3.69 -6.39
CA ILE A 110 8.12 2.34 -5.87
C ILE A 110 9.38 1.46 -5.86
N CYS A 111 10.19 1.49 -6.91
CA CYS A 111 11.46 0.75 -6.95
C CYS A 111 12.40 1.21 -5.83
N ASN A 112 12.51 2.53 -5.61
CA ASN A 112 13.28 3.10 -4.51
C ASN A 112 12.73 2.68 -3.14
N HIS A 113 11.39 2.64 -2.98
CA HIS A 113 10.74 2.12 -1.79
C HIS A 113 11.14 0.67 -1.52
N ILE A 114 10.98 -0.22 -2.50
CA ILE A 114 11.28 -1.65 -2.36
C ILE A 114 12.76 -1.85 -2.01
N LYS A 115 13.66 -1.19 -2.73
CA LYS A 115 15.11 -1.25 -2.44
C LYS A 115 15.44 -0.82 -1.01
N TYR A 116 14.86 0.30 -0.57
CA TYR A 116 15.05 0.79 0.80
C TYR A 116 14.47 -0.20 1.82
N ALA A 117 13.24 -0.64 1.61
CA ALA A 117 12.51 -1.45 2.57
C ALA A 117 13.09 -2.86 2.69
N THR A 118 13.49 -3.49 1.58
CA THR A 118 14.09 -4.82 1.55
C THR A 118 15.44 -4.85 2.26
N ASN A 119 16.31 -3.84 2.06
CA ASN A 119 17.56 -3.67 2.81
C ASN A 119 18.37 -4.97 3.02
N LYS A 120 18.53 -5.76 1.94
CA LYS A 120 19.24 -7.05 1.96
C LYS A 120 18.73 -8.04 3.03
N GLY A 121 17.42 -8.01 3.34
CA GLY A 121 16.77 -8.88 4.31
C GLY A 121 16.59 -8.25 5.70
N ASN A 122 17.26 -7.15 6.02
CA ASN A 122 17.02 -6.41 7.27
C ASN A 122 15.89 -5.39 7.08
N ILE A 123 14.66 -5.92 6.96
CA ILE A 123 13.47 -5.18 6.51
C ILE A 123 13.23 -3.90 7.31
N ARG A 124 12.92 -2.81 6.61
CA ARG A 124 12.59 -1.50 7.19
C ARG A 124 11.18 -1.09 6.80
N SER A 125 10.41 -0.57 7.75
CA SER A 125 9.08 -0.01 7.47
C SER A 125 9.19 1.32 6.73
N ALA A 126 8.51 1.42 5.60
CA ALA A 126 8.40 2.64 4.81
C ALA A 126 6.98 2.85 4.27
N ILE A 127 6.68 4.09 3.90
CA ILE A 127 5.50 4.48 3.12
C ILE A 127 5.95 5.48 2.04
N THR A 128 5.45 5.32 0.82
CA THR A 128 5.62 6.31 -0.25
C THR A 128 4.27 6.96 -0.50
N ILE A 129 4.19 8.28 -0.43
CA ILE A 129 2.93 9.01 -0.53
C ILE A 129 2.91 9.80 -1.83
N PHE A 130 2.04 9.40 -2.75
CA PHE A 130 1.82 10.05 -4.05
C PHE A 130 0.86 11.25 -3.91
N PRO A 131 0.58 12.02 -4.98
CA PRO A 131 -0.30 13.18 -4.90
C PRO A 131 -1.66 12.90 -4.27
N GLN A 132 -2.18 13.90 -3.54
CA GLN A 132 -3.51 13.84 -2.93
C GLN A 132 -4.62 13.93 -3.98
N ARG A 133 -5.78 13.36 -3.66
CA ARG A 133 -7.01 13.55 -4.45
C ARG A 133 -7.39 15.03 -4.48
N THR A 134 -7.76 15.50 -5.66
CA THR A 134 -8.25 16.86 -5.90
C THR A 134 -9.74 16.85 -6.21
N ASP A 135 -10.11 16.49 -7.44
CA ASP A 135 -11.46 16.54 -7.98
C ASP A 135 -12.09 15.16 -8.20
N GLY A 136 -11.34 14.09 -7.89
CA GLY A 136 -11.78 12.71 -8.06
C GLY A 136 -11.55 12.13 -9.45
N LEU A 137 -11.08 12.95 -10.38
CA LEU A 137 -10.77 12.54 -11.75
C LEU A 137 -9.27 12.27 -11.91
N HIS A 138 -8.43 12.97 -11.15
CA HIS A 138 -6.98 12.95 -11.29
C HIS A 138 -6.26 12.08 -10.25
N ASP A 139 -6.91 11.03 -9.76
CA ASP A 139 -6.32 10.14 -8.76
C ASP A 139 -5.04 9.46 -9.27
N PHE A 140 -4.05 9.35 -8.38
CA PHE A 140 -2.92 8.44 -8.53
C PHE A 140 -3.27 7.12 -7.87
N ARG A 141 -3.05 5.99 -8.56
CA ARG A 141 -3.45 4.65 -8.06
C ARG A 141 -2.39 3.61 -8.38
N VAL A 142 -2.10 2.77 -7.39
CA VAL A 142 -1.49 1.45 -7.59
C VAL A 142 -2.64 0.44 -7.57
N TRP A 143 -2.84 -0.29 -8.67
CA TRP A 143 -3.98 -1.19 -8.81
C TRP A 143 -3.73 -2.52 -8.09
N ASN A 144 -2.47 -2.92 -7.96
CA ASN A 144 -2.07 -4.08 -7.19
C ASN A 144 -2.50 -3.94 -5.73
N SER A 145 -2.91 -5.06 -5.12
CA SER A 145 -3.23 -5.08 -3.69
C SER A 145 -1.97 -5.01 -2.82
N GLN A 146 -0.88 -5.58 -3.30
CA GLN A 146 0.47 -5.49 -2.74
C GLN A 146 1.49 -5.14 -3.84
N LEU A 147 2.63 -4.54 -3.49
CA LEU A 147 3.67 -4.20 -4.46
C LEU A 147 4.35 -5.44 -5.06
N ILE A 148 4.40 -6.54 -4.32
CA ILE A 148 4.98 -7.81 -4.74
C ILE A 148 3.91 -8.87 -4.56
N MET A 149 3.56 -9.57 -5.63
CA MET A 149 2.52 -10.57 -5.69
C MET A 149 2.90 -11.64 -6.70
N TYR A 150 2.53 -12.89 -6.44
CA TYR A 150 2.63 -13.96 -7.43
C TYR A 150 1.35 -14.02 -8.28
N ALA A 151 1.50 -14.30 -9.57
CA ALA A 151 0.40 -14.45 -10.50
C ALA A 151 -0.39 -15.76 -10.27
N GLY A 152 -1.61 -15.82 -10.80
CA GLY A 152 -2.46 -17.00 -10.81
C GLY A 152 -3.05 -17.23 -12.20
N TYR A 153 -2.78 -18.39 -12.81
CA TYR A 153 -3.18 -18.72 -14.18
C TYR A 153 -4.22 -19.83 -14.18
N LYS A 154 -5.47 -19.50 -14.52
CA LYS A 154 -6.53 -20.49 -14.77
C LYS A 154 -6.18 -21.30 -16.02
N GLN A 155 -6.19 -22.62 -15.90
CA GLN A 155 -5.96 -23.56 -17.00
C GLN A 155 -7.28 -23.99 -17.63
N GLU A 156 -7.22 -24.62 -18.81
CA GLU A 156 -8.41 -25.11 -19.54
C GLU A 156 -9.17 -26.20 -18.76
N ASP A 157 -8.47 -27.01 -17.97
CA ASP A 157 -9.04 -28.07 -17.14
C ASP A 157 -9.62 -27.57 -15.80
N GLY A 158 -9.57 -26.26 -15.56
CA GLY A 158 -10.04 -25.61 -14.33
C GLY A 158 -9.01 -25.59 -13.19
N SER A 159 -7.83 -26.20 -13.36
CA SER A 159 -6.73 -26.06 -12.41
C SER A 159 -6.13 -24.66 -12.45
N ILE A 160 -5.34 -24.30 -11.43
CA ILE A 160 -4.67 -23.00 -11.33
C ILE A 160 -3.19 -23.21 -11.10
N ILE A 161 -2.35 -22.54 -11.88
CA ILE A 161 -0.91 -22.42 -11.65
C ILE A 161 -0.63 -21.11 -10.91
N GLY A 162 0.10 -21.17 -9.80
CA GLY A 162 0.43 -20.00 -8.98
C GLY A 162 -0.61 -19.72 -7.90
N ASP A 163 -0.89 -18.44 -7.65
CA ASP A 163 -1.76 -18.01 -6.55
C ASP A 163 -3.23 -17.80 -7.00
N PRO A 164 -4.19 -18.65 -6.57
CA PRO A 164 -5.59 -18.52 -6.97
C PRO A 164 -6.25 -17.19 -6.64
N ALA A 165 -5.83 -16.53 -5.55
CA ALA A 165 -6.40 -15.24 -5.17
C ALA A 165 -6.12 -14.12 -6.18
N ASN A 166 -5.11 -14.30 -7.03
CA ASN A 166 -4.66 -13.28 -7.96
C ASN A 166 -5.08 -13.55 -9.41
N THR A 167 -5.92 -14.57 -9.66
CA THR A 167 -6.31 -14.96 -11.03
C THR A 167 -6.97 -13.83 -11.82
N ASP A 168 -7.97 -13.15 -11.24
CA ASP A 168 -8.68 -12.07 -11.93
C ASP A 168 -7.75 -10.87 -12.23
N PHE A 169 -6.83 -10.57 -11.31
CA PHE A 169 -5.84 -9.49 -11.52
C PHE A 169 -4.76 -9.90 -12.53
N THR A 170 -4.39 -11.19 -12.56
CA THR A 170 -3.47 -11.75 -13.55
C THR A 170 -4.06 -11.63 -14.96
N GLU A 171 -5.33 -12.00 -15.14
CA GLU A 171 -6.06 -11.83 -16.40
C GLU A 171 -6.12 -10.35 -16.82
N LEU A 172 -6.34 -9.43 -15.87
CA LEU A 172 -6.30 -7.99 -16.15
C LEU A 172 -4.92 -7.57 -16.66
N CYS A 173 -3.84 -7.99 -16.01
CA CYS A 173 -2.48 -7.69 -16.45
C CYS A 173 -2.25 -8.20 -17.88
N GLN A 174 -2.69 -9.43 -18.19
CA GLN A 174 -2.59 -10.02 -19.53
C GLN A 174 -3.39 -9.22 -20.59
N LYS A 175 -4.60 -8.76 -20.25
CA LYS A 175 -5.41 -7.89 -21.12
C LYS A 175 -4.75 -6.53 -21.38
N LEU A 176 -3.98 -6.03 -20.42
CA LEU A 176 -3.17 -4.82 -20.55
C LEU A 176 -1.83 -5.07 -21.28
N GLY A 177 -1.60 -6.28 -21.80
CA GLY A 177 -0.45 -6.62 -22.64
C GLY A 177 0.70 -7.31 -21.92
N TRP A 178 0.58 -7.57 -20.61
CA TRP A 178 1.60 -8.32 -19.87
C TRP A 178 1.67 -9.78 -20.33
N LYS A 179 2.88 -10.33 -20.39
CA LYS A 179 3.13 -11.73 -20.78
C LYS A 179 3.84 -12.45 -19.64
N GLY A 180 3.04 -13.09 -18.79
CA GLY A 180 3.56 -13.99 -17.76
C GLY A 180 4.27 -15.21 -18.35
N GLN A 181 5.14 -15.81 -17.55
CA GLN A 181 5.85 -17.07 -17.79
C GLN A 181 5.02 -18.31 -17.46
N CYS A 182 3.84 -18.15 -16.86
CA CYS A 182 2.96 -19.26 -16.45
C CYS A 182 3.64 -20.21 -15.46
N LYS A 183 4.34 -19.65 -14.47
CA LYS A 183 5.03 -20.40 -13.41
C LYS A 183 4.34 -20.22 -12.06
N LYS A 184 4.57 -21.16 -11.14
CA LYS A 184 4.04 -21.14 -9.77
C LYS A 184 4.44 -19.86 -9.02
N TRP A 185 5.66 -19.39 -9.23
CA TRP A 185 6.25 -18.23 -8.54
C TRP A 185 6.55 -17.07 -9.49
N ASP A 186 5.63 -16.83 -10.43
CA ASP A 186 5.76 -15.75 -11.40
C ASP A 186 5.33 -14.40 -10.80
N LEU A 187 6.18 -13.38 -10.89
CA LEU A 187 5.87 -12.07 -10.30
C LEU A 187 4.90 -11.29 -11.19
N LEU A 188 3.85 -10.76 -10.57
CA LEU A 188 2.96 -9.82 -11.25
C LEU A 188 3.67 -8.48 -11.53
N PRO A 189 3.32 -7.81 -12.64
CA PRO A 189 3.81 -6.46 -12.91
C PRO A 189 3.06 -5.45 -12.02
N LEU A 190 3.59 -4.24 -11.91
CA LEU A 190 2.88 -3.11 -11.33
C LEU A 190 1.96 -2.47 -12.36
N VAL A 191 0.70 -2.28 -12.01
CA VAL A 191 -0.30 -1.59 -12.82
C VAL A 191 -0.60 -0.24 -12.16
N LEU A 192 -0.18 0.84 -12.82
CA LEU A 192 -0.12 2.18 -12.24
C LEU A 192 -0.94 3.18 -13.07
N SER A 193 -1.77 3.98 -12.42
CA SER A 193 -2.43 5.16 -13.01
C SER A 193 -1.92 6.42 -12.34
N ALA A 194 -1.60 7.43 -13.15
CA ALA A 194 -1.19 8.75 -12.70
C ALA A 194 -2.14 9.79 -13.27
N ASN A 195 -2.52 10.78 -12.45
CA ASN A 195 -3.30 11.93 -12.88
C ASN A 195 -4.60 11.57 -13.64
N GLY A 196 -5.28 10.50 -13.26
CA GLY A 196 -6.53 10.08 -13.90
C GLY A 196 -6.40 9.38 -15.26
N HIS A 197 -5.18 9.19 -15.76
CA HIS A 197 -4.95 8.50 -17.03
C HIS A 197 -5.09 6.97 -16.91
N ASP A 198 -5.30 6.34 -18.05
CA ASP A 198 -5.33 4.87 -18.18
C ASP A 198 -4.07 4.23 -17.57
N PRO A 199 -4.21 3.03 -16.99
CA PRO A 199 -3.11 2.38 -16.32
C PRO A 199 -2.00 1.98 -17.30
N GLN A 200 -0.76 2.04 -16.83
CA GLN A 200 0.40 1.47 -17.50
C GLN A 200 0.98 0.32 -16.69
N VAL A 201 1.54 -0.66 -17.40
CA VAL A 201 2.09 -1.89 -16.83
C VAL A 201 3.62 -1.78 -16.79
N PHE A 202 4.21 -2.12 -15.66
CA PHE A 202 5.67 -2.13 -15.47
C PHE A 202 6.11 -3.43 -14.81
N ASP A 203 6.99 -4.18 -15.47
CA ASP A 203 7.62 -5.35 -14.85
C ASP A 203 8.51 -4.92 -13.68
N LEU A 204 8.40 -5.63 -12.57
CA LEU A 204 9.24 -5.38 -11.40
C LEU A 204 10.62 -6.02 -11.64
N PRO A 205 11.74 -5.29 -11.44
CA PRO A 205 13.06 -5.86 -11.61
C PRO A 205 13.32 -7.01 -10.63
N GLU A 206 13.73 -8.17 -11.16
CA GLU A 206 13.98 -9.40 -10.38
C GLU A 206 14.98 -9.19 -9.23
N ASP A 207 15.98 -8.33 -9.43
CA ASP A 207 17.02 -8.02 -8.45
C ASP A 207 16.52 -7.18 -7.26
N LEU A 208 15.34 -6.56 -7.38
CA LEU A 208 14.69 -5.84 -6.27
C LEU A 208 13.87 -6.77 -5.37
N VAL A 209 13.52 -7.97 -5.85
CA VAL A 209 12.65 -8.90 -5.13
C VAL A 209 13.49 -9.96 -4.42
N LEU A 210 13.70 -9.74 -3.12
CA LEU A 210 14.28 -10.75 -2.26
C LEU A 210 13.26 -11.86 -2.00
N ARG A 211 13.60 -13.08 -2.38
CA ARG A 211 12.82 -14.30 -2.11
C ARG A 211 13.51 -15.18 -1.08
N VAL A 212 12.73 -15.96 -0.36
CA VAL A 212 13.19 -16.91 0.65
C VAL A 212 12.68 -18.30 0.25
N PRO A 213 13.56 -19.21 -0.21
CA PRO A 213 13.24 -20.62 -0.33
C PRO A 213 12.87 -21.20 1.04
N ILE A 214 11.81 -21.99 1.10
CA ILE A 214 11.30 -22.55 2.35
C ILE A 214 11.81 -23.98 2.51
N THR A 215 12.61 -24.20 3.54
CA THR A 215 13.15 -25.51 3.93
C THR A 215 12.72 -25.86 5.35
N HIS A 216 12.62 -27.15 5.69
CA HIS A 216 12.32 -27.57 7.05
C HIS A 216 13.58 -28.05 7.79
N PRO A 217 13.84 -27.61 9.04
CA PRO A 217 15.10 -27.90 9.76
C PRO A 217 15.30 -29.38 10.11
N LYS A 218 14.26 -30.20 10.01
CA LYS A 218 14.29 -31.64 10.31
C LYS A 218 13.83 -32.53 9.16
N TYR A 219 13.21 -31.96 8.13
CA TYR A 219 12.53 -32.71 7.07
C TYR A 219 13.09 -32.27 5.73
N PRO A 220 14.19 -32.88 5.26
CA PRO A 220 14.86 -32.47 4.02
C PRO A 220 13.95 -32.50 2.79
N TRP A 221 12.99 -33.43 2.76
CA TRP A 221 12.00 -33.56 1.69
C TRP A 221 11.15 -32.29 1.47
N PHE A 222 11.09 -31.38 2.44
CA PHE A 222 10.34 -30.14 2.30
C PHE A 222 10.94 -29.22 1.23
N GLU A 223 12.26 -29.27 1.03
CA GLU A 223 12.94 -28.51 -0.03
C GLU A 223 12.48 -28.95 -1.42
N ASP A 224 12.14 -30.23 -1.60
CA ASP A 224 11.65 -30.79 -2.87
C ASP A 224 10.26 -30.24 -3.26
N LEU A 225 9.54 -29.57 -2.36
CA LEU A 225 8.27 -28.90 -2.67
C LEU A 225 8.46 -27.60 -3.47
N ASP A 226 9.71 -27.12 -3.60
CA ASP A 226 10.09 -25.90 -4.32
C ASP A 226 9.18 -24.72 -3.93
N ILE A 227 9.11 -24.45 -2.63
CA ILE A 227 8.31 -23.34 -2.09
C ILE A 227 9.22 -22.15 -1.87
N GLU A 228 8.81 -21.00 -2.37
CA GLU A 228 9.46 -19.73 -2.05
C GLU A 228 8.41 -18.67 -1.71
N TRP A 229 8.86 -17.65 -0.99
CA TRP A 229 8.04 -16.46 -0.74
C TRP A 229 8.87 -15.19 -0.79
N TYR A 230 8.29 -14.09 -1.25
CA TYR A 230 8.96 -12.79 -1.23
C TYR A 230 9.06 -12.24 0.20
N ALA A 231 10.17 -11.58 0.52
CA ALA A 231 10.47 -11.16 1.90
C ALA A 231 9.70 -9.91 2.35
N LEU A 232 9.17 -9.12 1.41
CA LEU A 232 8.64 -7.78 1.67
C LEU A 232 7.10 -7.74 1.53
N PRO A 233 6.33 -7.70 2.65
CA PRO A 233 4.89 -7.45 2.61
C PRO A 233 4.62 -5.95 2.47
N ALA A 234 4.17 -5.51 1.29
CA ALA A 234 3.92 -4.11 1.02
C ALA A 234 2.51 -3.91 0.46
N VAL A 235 1.59 -3.41 1.28
CA VAL A 235 0.21 -3.09 0.89
C VAL A 235 0.19 -1.85 0.02
N SER A 236 -0.53 -1.87 -1.11
CA SER A 236 -0.53 -0.78 -2.09
C SER A 236 -1.91 -0.24 -2.48
N SER A 237 -3.00 -0.93 -2.14
CA SER A 237 -4.36 -0.56 -2.55
C SER A 237 -5.19 0.18 -1.49
N MET A 238 -4.56 0.66 -0.41
CA MET A 238 -5.24 1.41 0.65
C MET A 238 -5.17 2.93 0.45
N LEU A 239 -6.23 3.62 0.88
CA LEU A 239 -6.30 5.08 0.97
C LEU A 239 -5.64 5.56 2.27
N PHE A 240 -4.72 6.52 2.20
CA PHE A 240 -4.23 7.23 3.38
C PHE A 240 -5.04 8.52 3.59
N ASP A 241 -5.83 8.57 4.67
CA ASP A 241 -6.66 9.72 5.06
C ASP A 241 -6.05 10.43 6.26
N VAL A 242 -5.76 11.72 6.11
CA VAL A 242 -5.15 12.54 7.15
C VAL A 242 -5.68 13.97 7.09
N GLY A 243 -6.23 14.45 8.21
CA GLY A 243 -6.61 15.85 8.34
C GLY A 243 -7.61 16.38 7.31
N GLY A 244 -8.45 15.52 6.71
CA GLY A 244 -9.35 15.97 5.64
C GLY A 244 -8.88 15.61 4.23
N ILE A 245 -7.59 15.32 4.08
CA ILE A 245 -6.92 15.03 2.82
C ILE A 245 -6.86 13.53 2.58
N GLU A 246 -7.04 13.14 1.32
CA GLU A 246 -7.06 11.75 0.87
C GLU A 246 -5.92 11.49 -0.11
N PHE A 247 -5.08 10.50 0.17
CA PHE A 247 -3.98 10.05 -0.69
C PHE A 247 -4.30 8.65 -1.25
N PRO A 248 -4.83 8.55 -2.49
CA PRO A 248 -5.35 7.28 -3.05
C PRO A 248 -4.27 6.27 -3.42
N ALA A 249 -3.01 6.71 -3.54
CA ALA A 249 -1.84 5.85 -3.66
C ALA A 249 -0.85 6.20 -2.55
N ALA A 250 -0.74 5.31 -1.56
CA ALA A 250 0.21 5.47 -0.48
C ALA A 250 0.79 4.10 -0.05
N PRO A 251 1.49 3.36 -0.94
CA PRO A 251 1.98 2.04 -0.62
C PRO A 251 2.91 2.05 0.59
N PHE A 252 2.74 1.08 1.49
CA PHE A 252 3.50 0.95 2.72
C PHE A 252 3.86 -0.50 3.03
N ASN A 253 4.95 -0.69 3.75
CA ASN A 253 5.41 -2.01 4.16
C ASN A 253 5.76 -2.09 5.65
N GLY A 254 5.70 -3.31 6.16
CA GLY A 254 6.37 -3.73 7.39
C GLY A 254 7.26 -4.93 7.08
N TRP A 255 7.27 -5.90 7.99
CA TRP A 255 7.80 -7.24 7.77
C TRP A 255 6.73 -8.25 8.16
N TYR A 256 6.85 -9.46 7.62
CA TYR A 256 5.86 -10.51 7.82
C TYR A 256 5.80 -10.96 9.28
N MET A 257 4.59 -11.29 9.73
CA MET A 257 4.38 -12.27 10.78
C MET A 257 4.26 -13.65 10.13
N VAL A 258 4.99 -14.65 10.63
CA VAL A 258 5.14 -15.97 10.00
C VAL A 258 3.82 -16.65 9.60
N THR A 259 2.75 -16.46 10.37
CA THR A 259 1.44 -17.07 10.09
C THR A 259 0.73 -16.46 8.88
N GLU A 260 1.09 -15.26 8.45
CA GLU A 260 0.59 -14.68 7.19
C GLU A 260 1.00 -15.59 6.02
N ILE A 261 2.26 -16.04 5.99
CA ILE A 261 2.75 -16.94 4.95
C ILE A 261 2.30 -18.38 5.24
N GLY A 262 2.76 -18.94 6.37
CA GLY A 262 2.65 -20.37 6.64
C GLY A 262 1.22 -20.87 6.85
N ALA A 263 0.32 -20.03 7.36
CA ALA A 263 -1.08 -20.43 7.59
C ALA A 263 -2.03 -19.88 6.53
N ARG A 264 -1.86 -18.63 6.08
CA ARG A 264 -2.83 -18.01 5.15
C ARG A 264 -2.41 -18.21 3.71
N ASP A 265 -1.22 -17.75 3.32
CA ASP A 265 -0.78 -17.81 1.93
C ASP A 265 -0.61 -19.27 1.46
N LEU A 266 0.03 -20.11 2.27
CA LEU A 266 0.32 -21.49 1.89
C LEU A 266 -0.86 -22.45 2.12
N CYS A 267 -1.61 -22.30 3.21
CA CYS A 267 -2.57 -23.32 3.65
C CYS A 267 -4.04 -22.95 3.47
N ASP A 268 -4.41 -21.70 3.15
CA ASP A 268 -5.82 -21.40 2.89
C ASP A 268 -6.31 -22.17 1.64
N PRO A 269 -7.52 -22.76 1.65
CA PRO A 269 -8.04 -23.55 0.52
C PRO A 269 -8.24 -22.76 -0.78
N HIS A 270 -8.30 -21.43 -0.69
CA HIS A 270 -8.45 -20.51 -1.81
C HIS A 270 -7.12 -19.82 -2.17
N ARG A 271 -6.00 -20.33 -1.66
CA ARG A 271 -4.63 -19.91 -1.94
C ARG A 271 -3.83 -21.13 -2.42
N PHE A 272 -2.59 -21.32 -1.99
CA PHE A 272 -1.76 -22.44 -2.46
C PHE A 272 -2.23 -23.82 -1.98
N ASN A 273 -3.06 -23.89 -0.93
CA ASN A 273 -3.72 -25.09 -0.42
C ASN A 273 -2.79 -26.33 -0.26
N ILE A 274 -1.59 -26.14 0.30
CA ILE A 274 -0.60 -27.23 0.38
C ILE A 274 -0.76 -28.12 1.62
N LEU A 275 -1.81 -27.93 2.42
CA LEU A 275 -1.95 -28.59 3.72
C LEU A 275 -2.12 -30.11 3.60
N GLU A 276 -2.76 -30.62 2.55
CA GLU A 276 -2.88 -32.07 2.30
C GLU A 276 -1.59 -32.67 1.71
N VAL A 277 -0.75 -31.84 1.07
CA VAL A 277 0.52 -32.25 0.47
C VAL A 277 1.61 -32.48 1.54
N ILE A 278 1.54 -31.73 2.66
CA ILE A 278 2.49 -31.76 3.78
C ILE A 278 2.02 -32.74 4.87
#